data_AF-A0A6N2YFD6-F1
#
_entry.id   AF-A0A6N2YFD6-F1
#
_cell.length_a   1.000
_cell.length_b   1.000
_cell.length_c   1.000
_cell.angle_alpha   90.00
_cell.angle_beta   90.00
_cell.angle_gamma   90.00
#
_symmetry.space_group_name_H-M   'P 1'
#
loop_
_entity.id
_entity.type
_entity.pdbx_description
1 polymer ?
#
loop_
_entity_poly.entity_id
_entity_poly.type
_entity_poly.pdbx_seq_one_letter_code
_entity_poly.pdbx_strand_id
1 'polypeptide(L)'
;MGKVYKISLVLHLFVCLGAMAGGSAAILSPKGPMGMPVDALKYSPFSDFLIPGIILFAVIGLGNLFSAVMMFLKSKYQGYISGAFSFALVIWIIVQCIMLRTVVSLHVIFFIIGLVQSLLTIVILFNQHLFPTNIIINMISKLYEKYPNNDIIKTIYTIEKKFI
;
A
#
# COMPACT_ATOMS: atom_id res chain seq x y z
N MET A 1 -4.19 -12.31 14.78
CA MET A 1 -4.72 -11.45 13.69
C MET A 1 -5.16 -10.04 14.12
N GLY A 2 -5.87 -9.84 15.23
CA GLY A 2 -6.37 -8.50 15.61
C GLY A 2 -5.30 -7.38 15.69
N LYS A 3 -4.06 -7.70 16.06
CA LYS A 3 -2.93 -6.74 16.04
C LYS A 3 -2.58 -6.28 14.62
N VAL A 4 -2.57 -7.18 13.63
CA VAL A 4 -2.25 -6.88 12.22
C VAL A 4 -3.25 -5.88 11.65
N TYR A 5 -4.55 -6.12 11.87
CA TYR A 5 -5.60 -5.20 11.44
C TYR A 5 -5.48 -3.82 12.08
N LYS A 6 -5.20 -3.75 13.39
CA LYS A 6 -4.99 -2.47 14.09
C LYS A 6 -3.79 -1.69 13.54
N ILE A 7 -2.65 -2.36 13.33
CA ILE A 7 -1.46 -1.73 12.77
C ILE A 7 -1.76 -1.22 11.35
N SER A 8 -2.38 -2.05 10.51
CA SER A 8 -2.70 -1.66 9.12
C SER A 8 -3.67 -0.48 9.07
N LEU A 9 -4.66 -0.44 9.96
CA LEU A 9 -5.60 0.68 10.09
C LEU A 9 -4.86 1.97 10.47
N VAL A 10 -3.98 1.93 11.47
CA VAL A 10 -3.19 3.10 11.88
C VAL A 10 -2.30 3.60 10.75
N LEU A 11 -1.66 2.69 10.01
CA LEU A 11 -0.84 3.07 8.86
C LEU A 11 -1.66 3.71 7.74
N HIS A 12 -2.85 3.17 7.41
CA HIS A 12 -3.73 3.79 6.41
C HIS A 12 -4.18 5.20 6.84
N LEU A 13 -4.52 5.41 8.11
CA LEU A 13 -4.86 6.74 8.62
C LEU A 13 -3.67 7.70 8.57
N PHE A 14 -2.47 7.23 8.92
CA PHE A 14 -1.26 8.05 8.85
C PHE A 14 -0.97 8.49 7.40
N VAL A 15 -1.05 7.56 6.44
CA VAL A 15 -0.87 7.87 5.01
C VAL A 15 -1.97 8.80 4.51
N CYS A 16 -3.22 8.57 4.90
CA CYS A 16 -4.35 9.42 4.56
C CYS A 16 -4.08 10.87 4.96
N LEU A 17 -3.69 11.12 6.21
CA LEU A 17 -3.42 12.46 6.71
C LEU A 17 -2.24 13.12 5.98
N GLY A 18 -1.14 12.39 5.78
CA GLY A 18 0.03 12.91 5.06
C GLY A 18 -0.27 13.25 3.60
N ALA A 19 -0.96 12.35 2.89
CA ALA A 19 -1.31 12.53 1.48
C ALA A 19 -2.35 13.65 1.29
N MET A 20 -3.34 13.75 2.18
CA MET A 20 -4.30 14.85 2.13
C MET A 20 -3.62 16.18 2.42
N ALA A 21 -2.76 16.27 3.44
CA ALA A 21 -2.03 17.51 3.73
C ALA A 21 -1.12 17.94 2.58
N GLY A 22 -0.31 17.02 2.04
CA GLY A 22 0.57 17.30 0.90
C GLY A 22 -0.21 17.63 -0.38
N GLY A 23 -1.28 16.89 -0.66
CA GLY A 23 -2.15 17.10 -1.81
C GLY A 23 -2.91 18.42 -1.73
N SER A 24 -3.46 18.79 -0.57
CA SER A 24 -4.11 20.09 -0.38
C SER A 24 -3.14 21.25 -0.56
N ALA A 25 -1.91 21.15 -0.06
CA ALA A 25 -0.92 22.21 -0.29
C ALA A 25 -0.57 22.38 -1.77
N ALA A 26 -0.46 21.27 -2.51
CA ALA A 26 -0.27 21.26 -3.96
C ALA A 26 -1.47 21.84 -4.73
N ILE A 27 -2.70 21.61 -4.29
CA ILE A 27 -3.91 22.15 -4.91
C ILE A 27 -4.10 23.63 -4.62
N LEU A 28 -3.85 24.06 -3.37
CA LEU A 28 -4.04 25.46 -2.95
C LEU A 28 -2.94 26.39 -3.48
N SER A 29 -1.71 25.88 -3.65
CA SER A 29 -0.60 26.63 -4.23
C SER A 29 0.12 25.81 -5.32
N PRO A 30 -0.48 25.65 -6.52
CA PRO A 30 0.09 24.81 -7.58
C PRO A 30 1.45 25.27 -8.11
N LYS A 31 1.78 26.56 -7.97
CA LYS A 31 3.05 27.13 -8.46
C LYS A 31 4.17 27.13 -7.42
N GLY A 32 3.86 26.78 -6.18
CA GLY A 32 4.79 26.93 -5.07
C GLY A 32 4.33 26.19 -3.82
N PRO A 33 4.00 24.89 -3.89
CA PRO A 33 3.45 24.21 -2.73
C PRO A 33 4.52 24.09 -1.65
N MET A 34 4.23 24.61 -0.47
CA MET A 34 5.17 24.64 0.66
C MET A 34 6.55 25.21 0.29
N GLY A 35 6.62 26.14 -0.68
CA GLY A 35 7.86 26.76 -1.14
C GLY A 35 8.64 25.95 -2.20
N MET A 36 8.10 24.85 -2.71
CA MET A 36 8.73 24.07 -3.78
C MET A 36 8.53 24.77 -5.16
N PRO A 37 9.61 25.12 -5.89
CA PRO A 37 9.48 25.79 -7.18
C PRO A 37 8.96 24.83 -8.26
N VAL A 38 8.22 25.37 -9.22
CA VAL A 38 7.70 24.62 -10.39
C VAL A 38 8.82 23.98 -11.22
N ASP A 39 10.02 24.55 -11.20
CA ASP A 39 11.19 23.99 -11.89
C ASP A 39 11.53 22.55 -11.45
N ALA A 40 11.10 22.14 -10.25
CA ALA A 40 11.21 20.75 -9.80
C ALA A 40 10.43 19.77 -10.71
N LEU A 41 9.42 20.24 -11.43
CA LEU A 41 8.61 19.47 -12.39
C LEU A 41 9.16 19.50 -13.82
N LYS A 42 10.36 20.04 -14.06
CA LYS A 42 10.97 20.14 -15.41
C LYS A 42 11.03 18.81 -16.17
N TYR A 43 11.12 17.68 -15.46
CA TYR A 43 11.16 16.33 -16.05
C TYR A 43 9.80 15.62 -16.01
N SER A 44 8.77 16.31 -15.55
CA SER A 44 7.42 15.81 -15.44
C SER A 44 6.58 16.22 -16.66
N PRO A 45 5.51 15.49 -16.98
CA PRO A 45 4.56 15.91 -18.02
C PRO A 45 3.67 17.08 -17.60
N PHE A 46 3.77 17.56 -16.35
CA PHE A 46 2.92 18.60 -15.80
C PHE A 46 3.65 19.94 -15.68
N SER A 47 2.91 21.01 -15.96
CA SER A 47 3.37 22.40 -15.86
C SER A 47 3.28 22.98 -14.45
N ASP A 48 2.54 22.34 -13.54
CA ASP A 48 2.38 22.75 -12.14
C ASP A 48 1.99 21.55 -11.25
N PHE A 49 1.91 21.80 -9.94
CA PHE A 49 1.60 20.77 -8.95
C PHE A 49 0.11 20.47 -8.79
N LEU A 50 -0.79 21.07 -9.58
CA LEU A 50 -2.24 20.89 -9.42
C LEU A 50 -2.65 19.43 -9.67
N ILE A 51 -2.30 18.89 -10.83
CA ILE A 51 -2.67 17.51 -11.21
C ILE A 51 -1.99 16.49 -10.27
N PRO A 52 -0.67 16.58 -10.01
CA PRO A 52 -0.05 15.72 -9.00
C PRO A 52 -0.70 15.84 -7.62
N GLY A 53 -1.08 17.06 -7.21
CA GLY A 53 -1.75 17.34 -5.95
C GLY A 53 -3.13 16.70 -5.84
N ILE A 54 -3.93 16.76 -6.90
CA ILE A 54 -5.24 16.11 -6.98
C ILE A 54 -5.09 14.59 -6.87
N ILE A 55 -4.14 13.98 -7.58
CA ILE A 55 -3.91 12.54 -7.51
C ILE A 55 -3.47 12.13 -6.09
N LEU A 56 -2.52 12.86 -5.50
CA LEU A 56 -2.06 12.62 -4.14
C LEU A 56 -3.21 12.77 -3.12
N PHE A 57 -4.04 13.79 -3.24
CA PHE A 57 -5.18 14.02 -2.33
C PHE A 57 -6.28 12.96 -2.51
N ALA A 58 -6.75 12.78 -3.74
CA ALA A 58 -7.93 11.96 -4.03
C ALA A 58 -7.60 10.47 -4.07
N VAL A 59 -6.61 10.07 -4.88
CA VAL A 59 -6.32 8.63 -5.09
C VAL A 59 -5.60 8.06 -3.87
N ILE A 60 -4.56 8.74 -3.38
CA ILE A 60 -3.77 8.24 -2.25
C ILE A 60 -4.43 8.60 -0.92
N GLY A 61 -4.80 9.86 -0.71
CA GLY A 61 -5.45 10.31 0.52
C GLY A 61 -6.81 9.65 0.77
N LEU A 62 -7.80 9.94 -0.07
CA LEU A 62 -9.15 9.36 0.11
C LEU A 62 -9.17 7.84 -0.10
N GLY A 63 -8.29 7.30 -0.94
CA GLY A 63 -8.14 5.85 -1.10
C GLY A 63 -7.69 5.15 0.19
N ASN A 64 -6.70 5.70 0.88
CA ASN A 64 -6.27 5.18 2.17
C ASN A 64 -7.33 5.40 3.27
N LEU A 65 -8.08 6.50 3.23
CA LEU A 65 -9.24 6.71 4.11
C LEU A 65 -10.29 5.62 3.89
N PHE A 66 -10.64 5.35 2.64
CA PHE A 66 -11.60 4.31 2.27
C PHE A 66 -11.15 2.93 2.76
N SER A 67 -9.86 2.60 2.61
CA SER A 67 -9.28 1.38 3.16
C SER A 67 -9.44 1.28 4.69
N ALA A 68 -9.11 2.36 5.41
CA ALA A 68 -9.25 2.41 6.86
C ALA A 68 -10.72 2.22 7.32
N VAL A 69 -11.67 2.86 6.62
CA VAL A 69 -13.11 2.71 6.89
C VAL A 69 -13.56 1.27 6.63
N MET A 70 -13.15 0.66 5.51
CA MET A 70 -13.51 -0.71 5.18
C MET A 70 -12.93 -1.75 6.16
N MET A 71 -11.75 -1.47 6.71
CA MET A 71 -11.17 -2.25 7.82
C MET A 71 -11.96 -2.09 9.11
N PHE A 72 -12.38 -0.87 9.44
CA PHE A 72 -13.20 -0.60 10.63
C PHE A 72 -14.57 -1.33 10.55
N LEU A 73 -15.19 -1.31 9.37
CA LEU A 73 -16.44 -2.03 9.09
C LEU A 73 -16.27 -3.55 8.96
N LYS A 74 -15.04 -4.08 9.08
CA LYS A 74 -14.70 -5.50 8.94
C LYS A 74 -15.22 -6.12 7.63
N SER A 75 -15.12 -5.36 6.53
CA SER A 75 -15.59 -5.81 5.22
C SER A 75 -14.86 -7.08 4.75
N LYS A 76 -15.60 -7.99 4.09
CA LYS A 76 -15.03 -9.21 3.50
C LYS A 76 -13.96 -8.93 2.43
N TYR A 77 -13.99 -7.76 1.80
CA TYR A 77 -13.05 -7.37 0.73
C TYR A 77 -11.89 -6.50 1.22
N GLN A 78 -11.75 -6.30 2.53
CA GLN A 78 -10.72 -5.41 3.08
C GLN A 78 -9.29 -5.79 2.65
N GLY A 79 -8.98 -7.08 2.45
CA GLY A 79 -7.67 -7.51 1.96
C GLY A 79 -7.35 -6.96 0.56
N TYR A 80 -8.31 -6.99 -0.37
CA TYR A 80 -8.10 -6.42 -1.71
C TYR A 80 -8.00 -4.90 -1.69
N ILE A 81 -8.87 -4.25 -0.92
CA ILE A 81 -8.93 -2.78 -0.84
C ILE A 81 -7.63 -2.25 -0.21
N SER A 82 -7.24 -2.83 0.93
CA SER A 82 -5.98 -2.49 1.61
C SER A 82 -4.79 -2.72 0.70
N GLY A 83 -4.77 -3.82 -0.06
CA GLY A 83 -3.70 -4.12 -1.01
C GLY A 83 -3.60 -3.10 -2.12
N ALA A 84 -4.72 -2.83 -2.80
CA ALA A 84 -4.76 -1.88 -3.91
C ALA A 84 -4.19 -0.52 -3.49
N PHE A 85 -4.60 0.02 -2.34
CA PHE A 85 -4.13 1.32 -1.88
C PHE A 85 -2.71 1.30 -1.29
N SER A 86 -2.25 0.18 -0.73
CA SER A 86 -0.86 0.01 -0.28
C SER A 86 0.10 -0.01 -1.46
N PHE A 87 -0.20 -0.77 -2.51
CA PHE A 87 0.58 -0.79 -3.75
C PHE A 87 0.49 0.54 -4.50
N ALA A 88 -0.68 1.18 -4.53
CA ALA A 88 -0.84 2.51 -5.13
C ALA A 88 0.07 3.54 -4.45
N LEU A 89 0.22 3.51 -3.11
CA LEU A 89 1.16 4.38 -2.41
C LEU A 89 2.61 4.14 -2.87
N VAL A 90 3.04 2.88 -2.93
CA VAL A 90 4.41 2.52 -3.36
C VAL A 90 4.67 3.02 -4.79
N ILE A 91 3.76 2.74 -5.72
CA ILE A 91 3.85 3.19 -7.11
C ILE A 91 3.90 4.71 -7.19
N TRP A 92 3.02 5.38 -6.43
CA TRP A 92 2.95 6.83 -6.42
C TRP A 92 4.25 7.48 -5.94
N ILE A 93 4.87 6.96 -4.88
CA ILE A 93 6.16 7.48 -4.40
C ILE A 93 7.26 7.27 -5.45
N ILE A 94 7.29 6.12 -6.13
CA ILE A 94 8.25 5.88 -7.23
C ILE A 94 8.04 6.92 -8.35
N VAL A 95 6.79 7.12 -8.78
CA VAL A 95 6.44 8.09 -9.81
C VAL A 95 6.83 9.51 -9.40
N GLN A 96 6.56 9.93 -8.15
CA GLN A 96 6.99 11.23 -7.63
C GLN A 96 8.51 11.40 -7.66
N CYS A 97 9.26 10.41 -7.19
CA CYS A 97 10.73 10.45 -7.22
C CYS A 97 11.27 10.57 -8.65
N ILE A 98 10.65 9.89 -9.63
CA ILE A 98 11.01 10.01 -11.05
C ILE A 98 10.69 11.42 -11.58
N MET A 99 9.49 11.93 -11.31
CA MET A 99 9.04 13.24 -11.78
C MET A 99 9.90 14.38 -11.24
N LEU A 100 10.25 14.33 -9.95
CA LEU A 100 10.99 15.38 -9.26
C LEU A 100 12.53 15.20 -9.35
N ARG A 101 13.01 14.04 -9.81
CA ARG A 101 14.43 13.61 -9.74
C ARG A 101 15.11 13.90 -8.40
N THR A 102 14.34 13.84 -7.32
CA THR A 102 14.83 14.12 -5.97
C THR A 102 14.24 13.10 -5.01
N VAL A 103 15.00 12.78 -3.97
CA VAL A 103 14.57 11.89 -2.90
C VAL A 103 14.78 12.63 -1.59
N VAL A 104 13.70 13.19 -1.06
CA VAL A 104 13.67 13.72 0.31
C VAL A 104 13.22 12.67 1.32
N SER A 105 13.52 12.88 2.59
CA SER A 105 13.22 11.94 3.69
C SER A 105 11.74 11.50 3.72
N LEU A 106 10.81 12.38 3.37
CA LEU A 106 9.38 12.04 3.30
C LEU A 106 9.10 10.90 2.31
N HIS A 107 9.74 10.91 1.12
CA HIS A 107 9.57 9.83 0.15
C HIS A 107 10.03 8.49 0.72
N VAL A 108 11.18 8.46 1.40
CA VAL A 108 11.73 7.24 2.01
C VAL A 108 10.80 6.71 3.10
N ILE A 109 10.30 7.59 3.97
CA ILE A 109 9.38 7.21 5.06
C ILE A 109 8.08 6.64 4.49
N PHE A 110 7.42 7.32 3.55
CA PHE A 110 6.16 6.85 2.97
C PHE A 110 6.35 5.62 2.09
N PHE A 111 7.50 5.45 1.44
CA PHE A 111 7.84 4.23 0.70
C PHE A 111 7.95 3.02 1.64
N ILE A 112 8.69 3.15 2.75
CA ILE A 112 8.81 2.08 3.75
C ILE A 112 7.44 1.75 4.35
N ILE A 113 6.63 2.77 4.67
CA ILE A 113 5.26 2.56 5.15
C ILE A 113 4.43 1.79 4.12
N GLY A 114 4.50 2.17 2.84
CA GLY A 114 3.81 1.45 1.76
C GLY A 114 4.25 0.00 1.64
N LEU A 115 5.55 -0.29 1.73
CA LEU A 115 6.06 -1.67 1.75
C LEU A 115 5.53 -2.46 2.95
N VAL A 116 5.55 -1.87 4.14
CA VAL A 116 5.01 -2.50 5.35
C VAL A 116 3.50 -2.76 5.20
N GLN A 117 2.73 -1.81 4.68
CA GLN A 117 1.30 -1.99 4.42
C GLN A 117 1.04 -3.10 3.39
N SER A 118 1.83 -3.18 2.33
CA SER A 118 1.73 -4.26 1.34
C SER A 118 2.02 -5.62 1.98
N LEU A 119 3.03 -5.72 2.84
CA LEU A 119 3.32 -6.96 3.57
C LEU A 119 2.19 -7.36 4.52
N LEU A 120 1.64 -6.40 5.29
CA LEU A 120 0.51 -6.65 6.18
C LEU A 120 -0.75 -7.06 5.39
N THR A 121 -0.96 -6.47 4.23
CA THR A 121 -2.05 -6.85 3.32
C THR A 121 -1.93 -8.30 2.89
N ILE A 122 -0.73 -8.74 2.50
CA ILE A 122 -0.51 -10.14 2.12
C ILE A 122 -0.93 -11.06 3.29
N VAL A 123 -0.50 -10.77 4.51
CA VAL A 123 -0.92 -11.53 5.70
C VAL A 123 -2.46 -11.54 5.88
N ILE A 124 -3.12 -10.40 5.63
CA ILE A 124 -4.58 -10.29 5.69
C ILE A 124 -5.26 -11.13 4.59
N LEU A 125 -4.75 -11.10 3.36
CA LEU A 125 -5.26 -11.89 2.24
C LEU A 125 -5.13 -13.40 2.49
N PHE A 126 -4.04 -13.81 3.14
CA PHE A 126 -3.84 -15.20 3.57
C PHE A 126 -4.90 -15.61 4.60
N ASN A 127 -5.10 -14.78 5.64
CA ASN A 127 -6.10 -15.02 6.67
C ASN A 127 -7.54 -15.01 6.15
N GLN A 128 -7.83 -14.26 5.07
CA GLN A 128 -9.18 -14.19 4.51
C GLN A 128 -9.45 -15.26 3.45
N HIS A 129 -8.47 -16.11 3.10
CA HIS A 129 -8.62 -17.07 2.02
C HIS A 129 -9.18 -16.42 0.74
N LEU A 130 -8.64 -15.25 0.40
CA LEU A 130 -8.99 -14.53 -0.81
C LEU A 130 -8.03 -14.94 -1.94
N PHE A 131 -8.50 -14.90 -3.18
CA PHE A 131 -7.65 -15.16 -4.35
C PHE A 131 -6.48 -14.15 -4.39
N PRO A 132 -5.25 -14.54 -4.80
CA PRO A 132 -4.82 -15.85 -5.27
C PRO A 132 -4.43 -16.83 -4.15
N THR A 133 -4.54 -16.45 -2.88
CA THR A 133 -4.11 -17.29 -1.74
C THR A 133 -4.72 -18.68 -1.78
N ASN A 134 -6.01 -18.82 -2.11
CA ASN A 134 -6.66 -20.14 -2.17
C ASN A 134 -6.03 -21.08 -3.19
N ILE A 135 -5.50 -20.55 -4.30
CA ILE A 135 -4.79 -21.36 -5.30
C ILE A 135 -3.45 -21.81 -4.74
N ILE A 136 -2.73 -20.90 -4.07
CA ILE A 136 -1.42 -21.19 -3.48
C ILE A 136 -1.56 -22.27 -2.40
N ILE A 137 -2.52 -22.13 -1.50
CA ILE A 137 -2.87 -23.11 -0.45
C ILE A 137 -3.18 -24.47 -1.09
N ASN A 138 -4.02 -24.49 -2.13
CA ASN A 138 -4.37 -25.73 -2.83
C ASN A 138 -3.19 -26.35 -3.61
N MET A 139 -2.23 -25.55 -4.09
CA MET A 139 -1.01 -26.06 -4.71
C MET A 139 -0.07 -26.65 -3.66
N ILE A 140 0.12 -25.97 -2.53
CA ILE A 140 1.00 -26.43 -1.45
C ILE A 140 0.46 -27.73 -0.85
N SER A 141 -0.85 -27.83 -0.63
CA SER A 141 -1.47 -29.08 -0.14
C SER A 141 -1.25 -30.25 -1.11
N LYS A 142 -1.47 -30.03 -2.41
CA LYS A 142 -1.18 -31.04 -3.45
C LYS A 142 0.30 -31.42 -3.53
N LEU A 143 1.21 -30.45 -3.36
CA LEU A 143 2.65 -30.71 -3.34
C LEU A 143 3.07 -31.52 -2.12
N TYR A 144 2.48 -31.22 -0.95
CA TYR A 144 2.71 -31.97 0.28
C TYR A 144 2.21 -33.42 0.16
N GLU A 145 1.02 -33.63 -0.40
CA GLU A 145 0.51 -34.97 -0.70
C GLU A 145 1.41 -35.73 -1.69
N LYS A 146 1.96 -35.05 -2.69
CA LYS A 146 2.82 -35.66 -3.72
C LYS A 146 4.24 -35.93 -3.22
N TYR A 147 4.78 -35.12 -2.32
CA TYR A 147 6.15 -35.21 -1.81
C TYR A 147 6.20 -35.10 -0.28
N PRO A 148 5.61 -36.06 0.46
CA PRO A 148 5.46 -35.96 1.91
C PRO A 148 6.79 -35.98 2.70
N ASN A 149 7.85 -36.54 2.10
CA ASN A 149 9.18 -36.64 2.71
C ASN A 149 10.11 -35.47 2.37
N ASN A 150 9.63 -34.44 1.66
CA ASN A 150 10.43 -33.26 1.37
C ASN A 150 10.33 -32.25 2.54
N ASP A 151 11.46 -32.02 3.22
CA ASP A 151 11.52 -31.13 4.39
C ASP A 151 11.12 -29.69 4.07
N ILE A 152 11.42 -29.20 2.87
CA ILE A 152 11.07 -27.83 2.43
C ILE A 152 9.55 -27.71 2.31
N ILE A 153 8.90 -28.65 1.63
CA ILE A 153 7.44 -28.65 1.42
C ILE A 153 6.71 -28.82 2.76
N LYS A 154 7.20 -29.70 3.63
CA LYS A 154 6.67 -29.89 4.99
C LYS A 154 6.79 -28.62 5.84
N THR A 155 7.90 -27.91 5.72
CA THR A 155 8.11 -26.62 6.41
C THR A 155 7.14 -25.56 5.89
N ILE A 156 7.00 -25.42 4.57
CA ILE A 156 6.08 -24.47 3.94
C ILE A 156 4.63 -24.75 4.35
N TYR A 157 4.19 -26.02 4.28
CA TYR A 157 2.83 -26.43 4.67
C TYR A 157 2.55 -26.14 6.16
N THR A 158 3.52 -26.39 7.04
CA THR A 158 3.39 -26.11 8.48
C THR A 158 3.30 -24.61 8.77
N ILE A 159 4.08 -23.80 8.05
CA ILE A 159 4.04 -22.33 8.15
C ILE A 159 2.68 -21.83 7.68
N GLU A 160 2.20 -22.29 6.53
CA GLU A 160 0.90 -21.92 5.97
C GLU A 160 -0.24 -22.19 6.96
N LYS A 161 -0.25 -23.38 7.59
CA LYS A 161 -1.25 -23.75 8.60
C LYS A 161 -1.27 -22.86 9.84
N LYS A 162 -0.20 -22.10 10.09
CA LYS A 162 -0.10 -21.13 11.20
C LYS A 162 -0.78 -19.80 10.87
N PHE A 163 -1.07 -19.55 9.59
CA PHE A 163 -1.79 -18.38 9.10
C PHE A 163 -3.29 -18.64 8.86
N ILE A 164 -3.72 -19.89 8.95
CA ILE A 164 -5.12 -20.36 8.99
C ILE A 164 -5.59 -20.36 10.45
#